data_AF-A0A433PSE1-F1
#
_entry.id   AF-A0A433PSE1-F1
#
_cell.length_a   1.000
_cell.length_b   1.000
_cell.length_c   1.000
_cell.angle_alpha   90.00
_cell.angle_beta   90.00
_cell.angle_gamma   90.00
#
_symmetry.space_group_name_H-M   'P 1'
#
loop_
_entity.id
_entity.type
_entity.pdbx_description
1 polymer ?
#
loop_
_entity_poly.entity_id
_entity_poly.type
_entity_poly.pdbx_seq_one_letter_code
_entity_poly.pdbx_strand_id
1 'polypeptide(L)'
;MRTVRLIPLLFALLALANPSCAAPGDAIQAAFTKTHRPLYGRFLHITDFHLDKYYRAGTTIKSSCHDRPKKNHLRKWLSGELGTPGTSCDSPFALVDATIDWIKKKWMDKIDFIVWTGDGASGYL
;
A
#
# COMPACT_ATOMS: atom_id res chain seq x y z
N MET A 1 28.19 14.66 -74.01
CA MET A 1 28.51 13.27 -73.61
C MET A 1 29.05 13.26 -72.20
N ARG A 2 28.74 12.18 -71.48
CA ARG A 2 28.84 11.91 -70.03
C ARG A 2 30.13 12.36 -69.33
N THR A 3 30.00 12.94 -68.14
CA THR A 3 30.91 12.67 -67.01
C THR A 3 30.08 12.40 -65.75
N VAL A 4 30.01 11.12 -65.38
CA VAL A 4 29.44 10.65 -64.11
C VAL A 4 30.55 10.78 -63.07
N ARG A 5 30.36 11.59 -62.03
CA ARG A 5 31.25 11.56 -60.85
C ARG A 5 30.66 10.60 -59.81
N LEU A 6 31.27 9.42 -59.72
CA LEU A 6 31.09 8.42 -58.66
C LEU A 6 31.50 9.02 -57.31
N ILE A 7 30.58 9.66 -56.59
CA ILE A 7 30.75 9.98 -55.17
C ILE A 7 29.37 9.91 -54.50
N PRO A 8 28.84 8.71 -54.20
CA PRO A 8 28.22 8.56 -52.87
C PRO A 8 28.37 7.16 -52.25
N LEU A 9 29.31 6.33 -52.71
CA LEU A 9 29.41 4.93 -52.26
C LEU A 9 30.48 4.64 -51.19
N LEU A 10 31.30 5.63 -50.80
CA LEU A 10 32.32 5.41 -49.77
C LEU A 10 31.87 5.69 -48.33
N PHE A 11 30.69 6.27 -48.12
CA PHE A 11 30.14 6.50 -46.77
C PHE A 11 29.19 5.40 -46.27
N ALA A 12 28.84 4.42 -47.12
CA ALA A 12 27.91 3.35 -46.75
C ALA A 12 28.59 2.07 -46.22
N LEU A 13 29.94 2.01 -46.18
CA LEU A 13 30.69 0.80 -45.76
C LEU A 13 31.32 0.87 -44.37
N LEU A 14 31.07 1.93 -43.58
CA LEU A 14 31.60 2.08 -42.21
C LEU A 14 30.55 1.89 -41.10
N ALA A 15 29.35 1.38 -41.41
CA ALA A 15 28.29 1.14 -40.43
C ALA A 15 27.97 -0.35 -40.17
N LEU A 16 28.88 -1.26 -40.52
CA LEU A 16 28.70 -2.72 -40.36
C LEU A 16 29.74 -3.38 -39.44
N ALA A 17 30.27 -2.66 -38.46
CA ALA A 17 31.07 -3.27 -37.41
C ALA A 17 30.81 -2.58 -36.06
N ASN A 18 29.76 -3.04 -35.36
CA ASN A 18 29.72 -3.06 -33.89
C ASN A 18 28.65 -4.06 -33.40
N PRO A 19 28.88 -5.38 -33.52
CA PRO A 19 28.11 -6.36 -32.78
C PRO A 19 28.86 -6.69 -31.49
N SER A 20 29.03 -5.74 -30.57
CA SER A 20 29.47 -5.99 -29.17
C SER A 20 29.68 -4.67 -28.44
N CYS A 21 28.60 -4.14 -27.88
CA CYS A 21 28.65 -3.36 -26.64
C CYS A 21 27.22 -3.30 -26.08
N ALA A 22 26.61 -4.47 -25.87
CA ALA A 22 25.72 -4.57 -24.73
C ALA A 22 26.66 -4.58 -23.53
N ALA A 23 26.66 -3.51 -22.72
CA ALA A 23 27.50 -3.50 -21.53
C ALA A 23 27.09 -4.69 -20.65
N PRO A 24 28.00 -5.34 -19.92
CA PRO A 24 27.63 -6.40 -18.97
C PRO A 24 26.53 -5.95 -17.98
N GLY A 25 26.40 -4.65 -17.75
CA GLY A 25 25.33 -4.04 -16.97
C GLY A 25 23.94 -4.06 -17.62
N ASP A 26 23.83 -4.05 -18.96
CA ASP A 26 22.53 -3.98 -19.65
C ASP A 26 21.77 -5.31 -19.56
N ALA A 27 22.47 -6.44 -19.63
CA ALA A 27 21.86 -7.75 -19.43
C ALA A 27 21.42 -7.98 -17.98
N ILE A 28 22.18 -7.45 -17.01
CA ILE A 28 21.82 -7.50 -15.59
C ILE A 28 20.65 -6.57 -15.29
N GLN A 29 20.62 -5.36 -15.84
CA GLN A 29 19.49 -4.42 -15.71
C GLN A 29 18.23 -4.94 -16.39
N ALA A 30 18.36 -5.55 -17.57
CA ALA A 30 17.26 -6.19 -18.29
C ALA A 30 16.74 -7.44 -17.56
N ALA A 31 17.60 -8.20 -16.89
CA ALA A 31 17.20 -9.33 -16.06
C ALA A 31 16.52 -8.87 -14.77
N PHE A 32 17.04 -7.82 -14.13
CA PHE A 32 16.49 -7.23 -12.90
C PHE A 32 15.09 -6.62 -13.12
N THR A 33 14.88 -5.95 -14.26
CA THR A 33 13.58 -5.37 -14.64
C THR A 33 12.56 -6.43 -15.08
N LYS A 34 12.99 -7.63 -15.46
CA LYS A 34 12.09 -8.74 -15.83
C LYS A 34 11.49 -9.48 -14.64
N THR A 35 12.13 -9.39 -13.47
CA THR A 35 11.74 -10.13 -12.25
C THR A 35 11.00 -9.28 -11.22
N HIS A 36 11.13 -7.96 -11.29
CA HIS A 36 10.51 -7.05 -10.32
C HIS A 36 9.22 -6.43 -10.85
N ARG A 37 8.21 -6.38 -9.98
CA ARG A 37 6.98 -5.61 -10.19
C ARG A 37 7.37 -4.14 -10.46
N PRO A 38 6.69 -3.42 -11.37
CA PRO A 38 6.93 -2.00 -11.57
C PRO A 38 6.85 -1.26 -10.23
N LEU A 39 7.86 -0.42 -9.94
CA LEU A 39 7.85 0.39 -8.73
C LEU A 39 6.95 1.61 -8.95
N TYR A 40 6.04 1.86 -8.01
CA TYR A 40 5.10 2.97 -8.10
C TYR A 40 5.61 4.25 -7.43
N GLY A 41 6.62 4.15 -6.57
CA GLY A 41 7.08 5.23 -5.70
C GLY A 41 6.05 5.57 -4.63
N ARG A 42 5.28 4.59 -4.16
CA ARG A 42 4.16 4.79 -3.22
C ARG A 42 4.34 3.89 -2.01
N PHE A 43 4.06 4.42 -0.83
CA PHE A 43 4.01 3.66 0.40
C PHE A 43 2.70 3.94 1.14
N LEU A 44 2.28 2.98 1.96
CA LEU A 44 1.16 3.13 2.87
C LEU A 44 1.70 3.35 4.28
N HIS A 45 1.25 4.39 4.97
CA HIS A 45 1.57 4.63 6.38
C HIS A 45 0.35 4.28 7.24
N ILE A 46 0.55 3.38 8.21
CA ILE A 46 -0.46 2.92 9.16
C ILE A 46 0.07 3.14 10.58
N THR A 47 -0.81 3.52 11.49
CA THR A 47 -0.48 3.79 12.90
C THR A 47 -1.73 3.71 13.77
N ASP A 48 -1.55 3.61 15.09
CA ASP A 48 -2.58 3.88 16.11
C ASP A 48 -3.89 3.10 15.89
N PHE A 49 -3.77 1.80 15.59
CA PHE A 49 -4.96 0.96 15.48
C PHE A 49 -5.66 0.78 16.81
N HIS A 50 -4.92 0.70 17.93
CA HIS A 50 -5.45 0.43 19.27
C HIS A 50 -6.51 -0.67 19.29
N LEU A 51 -6.08 -1.93 19.16
CA LEU A 51 -7.00 -3.06 19.13
C LEU A 51 -7.57 -3.37 20.52
N ASP A 52 -8.89 -3.24 20.65
CA ASP A 52 -9.63 -3.55 21.86
C ASP A 52 -10.29 -4.93 21.79
N LYS A 53 -9.70 -5.86 22.54
CA LYS A 53 -10.20 -7.24 22.66
C LYS A 53 -11.53 -7.36 23.41
N TYR A 54 -11.92 -6.34 24.17
CA TYR A 54 -13.18 -6.34 24.93
C TYR A 54 -14.26 -5.49 24.26
N TYR A 55 -13.95 -4.80 23.16
CA TYR A 55 -14.94 -4.05 22.40
C TYR A 55 -16.11 -4.95 21.99
N ARG A 56 -17.32 -4.48 22.27
CA ARG A 56 -18.55 -5.14 21.83
C ARG A 56 -19.51 -4.10 21.28
N ALA A 57 -20.09 -4.36 20.11
CA ALA A 57 -21.14 -3.50 19.56
C ALA A 57 -22.37 -3.45 20.48
N GLY A 58 -23.05 -2.31 20.52
CA GLY A 58 -24.24 -2.10 21.36
C GLY A 58 -23.95 -1.95 22.86
N THR A 59 -22.70 -1.77 23.28
CA THR A 59 -22.28 -1.51 24.67
C THR A 59 -22.16 -0.03 24.95
N THR A 60 -21.99 0.36 26.21
CA THR A 60 -21.92 1.78 26.55
C THR A 60 -20.55 2.38 26.24
N ILE A 61 -20.54 3.58 25.65
CA ILE A 61 -19.29 4.34 25.42
C ILE A 61 -18.57 4.65 26.74
N LYS A 62 -19.34 4.92 27.81
CA LYS A 62 -18.81 5.23 29.15
C LYS A 62 -17.97 4.09 29.75
N SER A 63 -18.26 2.85 29.37
CA SER A 63 -17.50 1.67 29.81
C SER A 63 -16.41 1.28 28.81
N SER A 64 -15.86 2.24 28.06
CA SER A 64 -14.92 1.99 26.97
C SER A 64 -15.41 0.94 25.98
N CYS A 65 -16.73 0.88 25.74
CA CYS A 65 -17.36 -0.11 24.86
C CYS A 65 -17.25 -1.59 25.32
N HIS A 66 -17.14 -1.84 26.63
CA HIS A 66 -17.05 -3.21 27.19
C HIS A 66 -18.35 -3.75 27.81
N ASP A 67 -19.15 -2.87 28.42
CA ASP A 67 -20.30 -3.25 29.25
C ASP A 67 -21.65 -3.05 28.56
N ARG A 68 -22.55 -3.99 28.79
CA ARG A 68 -23.93 -3.90 28.30
C ARG A 68 -24.67 -2.72 28.94
N PRO A 69 -25.52 -2.02 28.19
CA PRO A 69 -26.32 -0.94 28.73
C PRO A 69 -27.31 -1.43 29.78
N LYS A 70 -27.56 -0.60 30.78
CA LYS A 70 -28.69 -0.78 31.71
C LYS A 70 -30.01 -0.48 30.99
N LYS A 71 -31.15 -0.83 31.59
CA LYS A 71 -32.47 -0.43 31.05
C LYS A 71 -32.49 1.11 30.95
N ASN A 72 -32.88 1.63 29.78
CA ASN A 72 -33.06 3.07 29.46
C ASN A 72 -31.88 3.84 28.82
N HIS A 73 -30.81 3.19 28.36
CA HIS A 73 -29.80 3.91 27.56
C HIS A 73 -30.31 4.23 26.15
N LEU A 74 -30.15 5.49 25.71
CA LEU A 74 -30.45 5.89 24.32
C LEU A 74 -29.42 5.26 23.38
N ARG A 75 -29.86 4.85 22.18
CA ARG A 75 -29.00 4.27 21.14
C ARG A 75 -27.77 5.11 20.80
N LYS A 76 -27.87 6.45 20.91
CA LYS A 76 -26.75 7.38 20.64
C LYS A 76 -25.56 7.24 21.60
N TRP A 77 -25.74 6.56 22.73
CA TRP A 77 -24.70 6.31 23.72
C TRP A 77 -24.14 4.89 23.66
N LEU A 78 -24.50 4.16 22.61
CA LEU A 78 -24.08 2.79 22.38
C LEU A 78 -23.06 2.71 21.26
N SER A 79 -22.17 1.74 21.38
CA SER A 79 -21.12 1.46 20.43
C SER A 79 -21.66 0.88 19.12
N GLY A 80 -21.00 1.22 18.01
CA GLY A 80 -21.30 0.70 16.67
C GLY A 80 -20.64 -0.65 16.40
N GLU A 81 -20.89 -1.22 15.22
CA GLU A 81 -20.22 -2.45 14.79
C GLU A 81 -18.77 -2.21 14.36
N LEU A 82 -18.51 -1.10 13.66
CA LEU A 82 -17.20 -0.74 13.12
C LEU A 82 -16.48 0.32 13.98
N GLY A 83 -16.84 0.46 15.26
CA GLY A 83 -16.28 1.46 16.14
C GLY A 83 -17.26 2.59 16.47
N THR A 84 -16.78 3.58 17.21
CA THR A 84 -17.57 4.75 17.63
C THR A 84 -16.71 6.01 17.55
N PRO A 85 -16.64 6.63 16.36
CA PRO A 85 -15.73 7.74 16.10
C PRO A 85 -15.93 8.91 17.06
N GLY A 86 -14.83 9.55 17.48
CA GLY A 86 -14.87 10.73 18.36
C GLY A 86 -15.19 10.41 19.82
N THR A 87 -14.98 9.17 20.26
CA THR A 87 -15.21 8.74 21.63
C THR A 87 -13.97 8.12 22.25
N SER A 88 -14.05 7.71 23.51
CA SER A 88 -12.97 7.04 24.24
C SER A 88 -12.85 5.54 23.94
N CYS A 89 -13.58 5.02 22.95
CA CYS A 89 -13.47 3.62 22.58
C CYS A 89 -12.36 3.41 21.56
N ASP A 90 -11.54 2.42 21.84
CA ASP A 90 -10.54 1.88 20.94
C ASP A 90 -11.17 1.06 19.81
N SER A 91 -10.36 0.62 18.84
CA SER A 91 -10.86 -0.01 17.62
C SER A 91 -11.28 -1.47 17.86
N PRO A 92 -12.48 -1.88 17.39
CA PRO A 92 -12.80 -3.29 17.29
C PRO A 92 -11.96 -3.97 16.21
N PHE A 93 -11.73 -5.27 16.39
CA PHE A 93 -11.17 -6.14 15.33
C PHE A 93 -11.93 -6.01 14.01
N ALA A 94 -13.26 -5.90 14.05
CA ALA A 94 -14.09 -5.74 12.86
C ALA A 94 -13.71 -4.52 12.00
N LEU A 95 -13.29 -3.40 12.62
CA LEU A 95 -12.82 -2.23 11.90
C LEU A 95 -11.47 -2.51 11.23
N VAL A 96 -10.51 -3.05 12.00
CA VAL A 96 -9.16 -3.32 11.50
C VAL A 96 -9.17 -4.36 10.38
N ASP A 97 -9.92 -5.44 10.54
CA ASP A 97 -10.10 -6.47 9.51
C ASP A 97 -10.67 -5.86 8.22
N ALA A 98 -11.73 -5.05 8.33
CA ALA A 98 -12.33 -4.37 7.18
C ALA A 98 -11.35 -3.39 6.49
N THR A 99 -10.52 -2.69 7.28
CA THR A 99 -9.49 -1.79 6.76
C THR A 99 -8.42 -2.56 6.00
N ILE A 100 -7.88 -3.63 6.58
CA ILE A 100 -6.85 -4.46 5.94
C ILE A 100 -7.39 -5.13 4.67
N ASP A 101 -8.62 -5.65 4.69
CA ASP A 101 -9.28 -6.23 3.52
C ASP A 101 -9.46 -5.20 2.39
N TRP A 102 -9.82 -3.97 2.75
CA TRP A 102 -9.92 -2.88 1.77
C TRP A 102 -8.56 -2.53 1.17
N ILE A 103 -7.51 -2.43 1.99
CA ILE A 103 -6.13 -2.19 1.52
C ILE A 103 -5.70 -3.31 0.57
N LYS A 104 -5.93 -4.57 0.96
CA LYS A 104 -5.65 -5.75 0.15
C LYS A 104 -6.32 -5.70 -1.21
N LYS A 105 -7.60 -5.29 -1.25
CA LYS A 105 -8.39 -5.23 -2.49
C LYS A 105 -8.03 -4.05 -3.39
N LYS A 106 -7.57 -2.93 -2.82
CA LYS A 106 -7.45 -1.65 -3.55
C LYS A 106 -6.02 -1.21 -3.83
N TRP A 107 -5.08 -1.61 -3.00
CA TRP A 107 -3.74 -1.01 -2.92
C TRP A 107 -2.58 -2.00 -2.96
N MET A 108 -2.78 -3.29 -2.68
CA MET A 108 -1.67 -4.27 -2.61
C MET A 108 -0.79 -4.33 -3.86
N ASP A 109 -1.36 -4.05 -5.03
CA ASP A 109 -0.69 -4.05 -6.33
C ASP A 109 -0.14 -2.67 -6.72
N LYS A 110 -0.30 -1.64 -5.87
CA LYS A 110 -0.01 -0.22 -6.16
C LYS A 110 0.92 0.45 -5.16
N ILE A 111 1.34 -0.27 -4.13
CA ILE A 111 2.25 0.23 -3.10
C ILE A 111 3.49 -0.68 -3.06
N ASP A 112 4.63 -0.07 -2.80
CA ASP A 112 5.92 -0.77 -2.80
C ASP A 112 6.23 -1.34 -1.41
N PHE A 113 5.81 -0.65 -0.36
CA PHE A 113 5.98 -1.08 1.04
C PHE A 113 4.98 -0.37 1.98
N ILE A 114 4.95 -0.85 3.21
CA ILE A 114 4.12 -0.31 4.30
C ILE A 114 5.06 0.19 5.41
N VAL A 115 4.79 1.39 5.92
CA VAL A 115 5.38 1.91 7.14
C VAL A 115 4.33 1.77 8.25
N TRP A 116 4.65 1.01 9.29
CA TRP A 116 3.77 0.87 10.46
C TRP A 116 4.49 1.41 11.70
N THR A 117 3.96 2.48 12.27
CA THR A 117 4.57 3.20 13.41
C THR A 117 4.08 2.76 14.78
N GLY A 118 3.41 1.62 14.89
CA GLY A 118 3.04 1.01 16.17
C GLY A 118 1.68 1.43 16.72
N ASP A 119 1.58 1.42 18.04
CA ASP A 119 0.38 1.64 18.85
C ASP A 119 -0.82 0.75 18.49
N GLY A 120 -0.53 -0.56 18.45
CA GLY A 120 -1.50 -1.59 18.06
C GLY A 120 -2.33 -2.15 19.21
N ALA A 121 -1.95 -1.90 20.47
CA ALA A 121 -2.67 -2.42 21.64
C ALA A 121 -3.54 -1.33 22.26
N SER A 122 -4.68 -1.73 22.83
CA SER A 122 -5.48 -0.82 23.64
C SER A 122 -4.73 -0.31 24.87
N GLY A 123 -4.86 0.99 25.11
CA GLY A 123 -4.41 1.63 26.34
C GLY A 123 -5.43 1.39 27.45
N TYR A 124 -5.22 0.38 28.29
CA TYR A 124 -5.91 0.32 29.58
C TYR A 124 -5.27 1.36 30.51
N LEU A 125 -5.81 2.58 30.52
CA LEU A 125 -5.58 3.57 31.56
C LEU A 125 -6.76 3.56 32.55
#